data_AF-A0A7S2LWF4-F1
#
_entry.id   AF-A0A7S2LWF4-F1
#
_cell.length_a   1.000
_cell.length_b   1.000
_cell.length_c   1.000
_cell.angle_alpha   90.00
_cell.angle_beta   90.00
_cell.angle_gamma   90.00
#
_symmetry.space_group_name_H-M   'P 1'
#
loop_
_entity.id
_entity.type
_entity.pdbx_description
1 polymer ?
#
loop_
_entity_poly.entity_id
_entity_poly.type
_entity_poly.pdbx_seq_one_letter_code
_entity_poly.pdbx_strand_id
1 'polypeptide(L)'
;RLLRSRIRKTKSLDYETYGNHPEFPDVDLSGMMKMLDGAPPTAHIFTPRKMVRLFLRVATTSLALDKVLDDVNNAKSQEEAYKDCFTKPTIGRFGVLPNPRNFHPPPYAADNWEKDSDFARQFFCGTNPVMIEVAKDPETQLSKNIVNHFGKNKLQELTDKNQLLFVSYDDLADLKVNPHQMFPLPMNDESGPDGGPAPQVHPKFFYAPIVAFTYDYDKDELDVLGIQLERTDDARVYTKNTCGENEWIAVKCQVTAADTNMHEWVSHLGNTHFAMEPHIIAIYNTLRQARHPLYTFLRQTTRDTLMLNWGGRMSLASIGP
;
A
#
# COMPACT_ATOMS: atom_id res chain seq x y z
N ARG A 1 34.48 12.54 -47.48
CA ARG A 1 35.01 11.58 -46.49
C ARG A 1 33.92 11.28 -45.48
N LEU A 2 33.23 10.16 -45.69
CA LEU A 2 32.17 9.62 -44.83
C LEU A 2 32.77 9.15 -43.51
N LEU A 3 32.53 9.89 -42.41
CA LEU A 3 32.59 9.33 -41.06
C LEU A 3 31.15 9.05 -40.63
N ARG A 4 30.52 8.03 -41.25
CA ARG A 4 29.42 7.32 -40.59
C ARG A 4 30.06 6.60 -39.41
N SER A 5 30.10 7.25 -38.25
CA SER A 5 30.43 6.55 -37.01
C SER A 5 29.41 5.42 -36.89
N ARG A 6 29.88 4.16 -37.01
CA ARG A 6 29.08 3.01 -36.60
C ARG A 6 28.79 3.23 -35.12
N ILE A 7 27.62 3.79 -34.81
CA ILE A 7 27.09 3.83 -33.44
C ILE A 7 26.98 2.36 -33.07
N ARG A 8 27.92 1.88 -32.24
CA ARG A 8 27.86 0.53 -31.68
C ARG A 8 26.64 0.53 -30.77
N LYS A 9 25.49 0.11 -31.29
CA LYS A 9 24.24 -0.01 -30.51
C LYS A 9 24.58 -0.83 -29.27
N THR A 10 24.41 -0.23 -28.09
CA THR A 10 24.52 -1.00 -26.86
C THR A 10 23.32 -1.93 -26.75
N LYS A 11 23.44 -3.07 -26.07
CA LYS A 11 22.32 -4.02 -25.91
C LYS A 11 21.09 -3.28 -25.36
N SER A 12 19.94 -3.43 -26.03
CA SER A 12 18.64 -3.01 -25.51
C SER A 12 18.25 -3.88 -24.32
N LEU A 13 17.35 -3.36 -23.50
CA LEU A 13 16.63 -4.14 -22.51
C LEU A 13 15.41 -4.75 -23.18
N ASP A 14 15.17 -6.01 -22.90
CA ASP A 14 14.04 -6.75 -23.43
C ASP A 14 12.88 -6.67 -22.41
N TYR A 15 11.66 -6.67 -22.93
CA TYR A 15 10.45 -6.74 -22.11
C TYR A 15 10.02 -8.19 -22.01
N GLU A 16 9.53 -8.60 -20.85
CA GLU A 16 8.66 -9.77 -20.82
C GLU A 16 7.42 -9.48 -21.67
N THR A 17 6.86 -10.51 -22.29
CA THR A 17 5.60 -10.41 -23.02
C THR A 17 4.46 -10.91 -22.15
N TYR A 18 3.30 -10.29 -22.27
CA TYR A 18 2.08 -10.91 -21.75
C TYR A 18 1.73 -12.12 -22.60
N GLY A 19 1.21 -13.17 -21.95
CA GLY A 19 0.47 -14.20 -22.66
C GLY A 19 -0.92 -13.69 -23.07
N ASN A 20 -1.70 -14.51 -23.76
CA ASN A 20 -3.08 -14.17 -24.11
C ASN A 20 -3.90 -13.96 -22.82
N HIS A 21 -4.84 -13.01 -22.85
CA HIS A 21 -5.69 -12.74 -21.69
C HIS A 21 -6.54 -13.98 -21.38
N PRO A 22 -6.63 -14.46 -20.12
CA PRO A 22 -7.36 -15.68 -19.79
C PRO A 22 -8.86 -15.57 -20.10
N GLU A 23 -9.46 -14.39 -19.98
CA GLU A 23 -10.87 -14.15 -20.30
C GLU A 23 -11.11 -13.67 -21.75
N PHE A 24 -10.06 -13.21 -22.44
CA PHE A 24 -10.12 -12.70 -23.83
C PHE A 24 -8.95 -13.26 -24.64
N PRO A 25 -8.93 -14.58 -24.91
CA PRO A 25 -7.76 -15.28 -25.44
C PRO A 25 -7.41 -14.91 -26.90
N ASP A 26 -8.32 -14.20 -27.58
CA ASP A 26 -8.19 -13.63 -28.91
C ASP A 26 -7.50 -12.26 -28.92
N VAL A 27 -7.33 -11.62 -27.76
CA VAL A 27 -6.59 -10.37 -27.63
C VAL A 27 -5.10 -10.68 -27.49
N ASP A 28 -4.33 -10.37 -28.53
CA ASP A 28 -2.87 -10.46 -28.51
C ASP A 28 -2.26 -9.34 -27.66
N LEU A 29 -1.81 -9.70 -26.45
CA LEU A 29 -1.13 -8.79 -25.53
C LEU A 29 0.40 -8.86 -25.65
N SER A 30 0.96 -9.66 -26.57
CA SER A 30 2.41 -9.85 -26.67
C SER A 30 3.16 -8.57 -27.03
N GLY A 31 2.48 -7.64 -27.71
CA GLY A 31 3.00 -6.30 -28.02
C GLY A 31 2.91 -5.28 -26.88
N MET A 32 2.23 -5.61 -25.77
CA MET A 32 2.16 -4.72 -24.61
C MET A 32 3.44 -4.80 -23.78
N MET A 33 3.98 -3.63 -23.43
CA MET A 33 5.14 -3.55 -22.55
C MET A 33 4.75 -4.03 -21.14
N LYS A 34 5.31 -5.18 -20.73
CA LYS A 34 5.20 -5.69 -19.35
C LYS A 34 6.32 -5.10 -18.49
N MET A 35 7.14 -5.96 -17.90
CA MET A 35 8.26 -5.62 -17.04
C MET A 35 9.58 -5.97 -17.74
N LEU A 36 10.69 -5.62 -17.11
CA LEU A 36 12.00 -6.04 -17.58
C LEU A 36 12.10 -7.57 -17.61
N ASP A 37 12.56 -8.11 -18.74
CA ASP A 37 12.92 -9.53 -18.86
C ASP A 37 14.25 -9.83 -18.16
N GLY A 38 14.18 -10.66 -17.13
CA GLY A 38 15.32 -11.09 -16.33
C GLY A 38 15.94 -10.00 -15.45
N ALA A 39 17.21 -10.20 -15.09
CA ALA A 39 17.92 -9.32 -14.17
C ALA A 39 18.31 -7.98 -14.83
N PRO A 40 18.28 -6.87 -14.07
CA PRO A 40 18.70 -5.56 -14.58
C PRO A 40 20.16 -5.54 -15.00
N PRO A 41 20.52 -4.70 -15.99
CA PRO A 41 21.91 -4.50 -16.36
C PRO A 41 22.70 -3.88 -15.20
N THR A 42 24.03 -4.03 -15.21
CA THR A 42 24.92 -3.50 -14.16
C THR A 42 24.75 -2.01 -13.86
N ALA A 43 24.29 -1.21 -14.84
CA ALA A 43 24.00 0.21 -14.65
C ALA A 43 22.82 0.48 -13.68
N HIS A 44 21.90 -0.47 -13.55
CA HIS A 44 20.70 -0.39 -12.72
C HIS A 44 20.79 -1.28 -11.46
N ILE A 45 21.87 -2.06 -11.32
CA ILE A 45 22.17 -2.82 -10.10
C ILE A 45 22.64 -1.87 -9.00
N PHE A 46 22.25 -2.17 -7.76
CA PHE A 46 22.75 -1.46 -6.58
C PHE A 46 24.27 -1.53 -6.47
N THR A 47 24.88 -0.42 -6.06
CA THR A 47 26.28 -0.46 -5.61
C THR A 47 26.45 -1.49 -4.48
N PRO A 48 27.61 -2.15 -4.34
CA PRO A 48 27.85 -3.08 -3.22
C PRO A 48 27.53 -2.47 -1.85
N ARG A 49 27.90 -1.20 -1.64
CA ARG A 49 27.57 -0.45 -0.41
C ARG A 49 26.07 -0.26 -0.20
N LYS A 50 25.28 -0.11 -1.27
CA LYS A 50 23.82 -0.02 -1.18
C LYS A 50 23.21 -1.39 -0.90
N MET A 51 23.70 -2.47 -1.52
CA MET A 51 23.26 -3.83 -1.22
C MET A 51 23.49 -4.19 0.25
N VAL A 52 24.69 -3.95 0.78
CA VAL A 52 25.01 -4.20 2.20
C VAL A 52 24.08 -3.39 3.11
N ARG A 53 23.83 -2.11 2.81
CA ARG A 53 22.91 -1.29 3.62
C ARG A 53 21.46 -1.77 3.55
N LEU A 54 20.99 -2.21 2.39
CA LEU A 54 19.65 -2.76 2.23
C LEU A 54 19.53 -4.07 3.01
N PHE A 55 20.47 -5.00 2.83
CA PHE A 55 20.51 -6.27 3.55
C PHE A 55 20.49 -6.05 5.07
N LEU A 56 21.35 -5.16 5.59
CA LEU A 56 21.38 -4.85 7.02
C LEU A 56 20.06 -4.27 7.53
N ARG A 57 19.40 -3.40 6.73
CA ARG A 57 18.09 -2.86 7.08
C ARG A 57 17.01 -3.94 7.12
N VAL A 58 16.93 -4.76 6.07
CA VAL A 58 15.99 -5.89 6.01
C VAL A 58 16.20 -6.84 7.19
N ALA A 59 17.44 -7.26 7.44
CA ALA A 59 17.77 -8.14 8.56
C ALA A 59 17.41 -7.52 9.92
N THR A 60 17.67 -6.22 10.10
CA THR A 60 17.28 -5.49 11.33
C THR A 60 15.77 -5.45 11.49
N THR A 61 15.03 -5.18 10.42
CA THR A 61 13.55 -5.14 10.44
C THR A 61 12.97 -6.52 10.72
N SER A 62 13.48 -7.59 10.10
CA SER A 62 13.04 -8.96 10.35
C SER A 62 13.26 -9.37 11.82
N LEU A 63 14.46 -9.15 12.35
CA LEU A 63 14.76 -9.43 13.76
C LEU A 63 13.91 -8.61 14.72
N ALA A 64 13.60 -7.36 14.37
CA ALA A 64 12.70 -6.52 15.16
C ALA A 64 11.27 -7.06 15.15
N LEU A 65 10.78 -7.54 13.99
CA LEU A 65 9.46 -8.13 13.86
C LEU A 65 9.35 -9.45 14.65
N ASP A 66 10.35 -10.33 14.56
CA ASP A 66 10.40 -11.57 15.34
C ASP A 66 10.31 -11.28 16.84
N LYS A 67 11.02 -10.24 17.30
CA LYS A 67 10.96 -9.82 18.70
C LYS A 67 9.58 -9.29 19.09
N VAL A 68 8.93 -8.52 18.22
CA VAL A 68 7.54 -8.07 18.46
C VAL A 68 6.62 -9.27 18.59
N LEU A 69 6.76 -10.27 17.71
CA LEU A 69 5.99 -11.51 17.79
C LEU A 69 6.27 -12.26 19.09
N ASP A 70 7.52 -12.35 19.53
CA ASP A 70 7.87 -12.95 20.83
C ASP A 70 7.24 -12.18 21.99
N ASP A 71 7.33 -10.85 22.01
CA ASP A 71 6.73 -10.01 23.05
C ASP A 71 5.20 -10.20 23.09
N VAL A 72 4.54 -10.24 21.93
CA VAL A 72 3.10 -10.52 21.78
C VAL A 72 2.74 -11.92 22.29
N ASN A 73 3.51 -12.95 21.92
CA ASN A 73 3.26 -14.33 22.31
C ASN A 73 3.46 -14.55 23.82
N ASN A 74 4.35 -13.77 24.44
CA ASN A 74 4.65 -13.86 25.87
C ASN A 74 3.78 -12.94 26.74
N ALA A 75 2.95 -12.08 26.13
CA ALA A 75 2.05 -11.19 26.85
C ALA A 75 1.01 -11.99 27.65
N LYS A 76 0.69 -11.52 28.86
CA LYS A 76 -0.24 -12.19 29.77
C LYS A 76 -1.70 -11.85 29.47
N SER A 77 -1.94 -10.86 28.62
CA SER A 77 -3.26 -10.40 28.22
C SER A 77 -3.22 -9.82 26.81
N GLN A 78 -4.40 -9.74 26.16
CA GLN A 78 -4.53 -9.11 24.84
C GLN A 78 -4.17 -7.61 24.88
N GLU A 79 -4.44 -6.93 25.99
CA GLU A 79 -4.10 -5.52 26.17
C GLU A 79 -2.59 -5.30 26.28
N GLU A 80 -1.89 -6.20 26.98
CA GLU A 80 -0.42 -6.21 27.05
C GLU A 80 0.19 -6.52 25.68
N ALA A 81 -0.35 -7.53 24.97
CA ALA A 81 0.09 -7.86 23.61
C ALA A 81 -0.07 -6.66 22.66
N TYR A 82 -1.19 -5.96 22.74
CA TYR A 82 -1.47 -4.76 21.94
C TYR A 82 -0.48 -3.64 22.25
N LYS A 83 -0.26 -3.33 23.54
CA LYS A 83 0.72 -2.32 23.95
C LYS A 83 2.13 -2.69 23.49
N ASP A 84 2.49 -3.96 23.57
CA ASP A 84 3.81 -4.45 23.19
C ASP A 84 4.09 -4.34 21.69
N CYS A 85 3.06 -4.46 20.83
CA CYS A 85 3.19 -4.22 19.38
C CYS A 85 3.67 -2.81 19.03
N PHE A 86 3.30 -1.78 19.81
CA PHE A 86 3.44 -0.39 19.41
C PHE A 86 4.31 0.47 20.34
N THR A 87 4.49 0.07 21.60
CA THR A 87 5.14 0.92 22.63
C THR A 87 6.53 0.43 23.02
N LYS A 88 6.87 -0.84 22.77
CA LYS A 88 8.23 -1.34 22.98
C LYS A 88 9.12 -0.87 21.80
N PRO A 89 10.17 -0.07 22.04
CA PRO A 89 11.03 0.43 20.98
C PRO A 89 11.73 -0.72 20.25
N THR A 90 11.35 -0.95 19.00
CA THR A 90 11.84 -2.02 18.13
C THR A 90 13.28 -1.82 17.64
N ILE A 91 13.88 -0.64 17.84
CA ILE A 91 15.14 -0.26 17.18
C ILE A 91 16.31 -0.09 18.19
N GLY A 92 16.13 -0.51 19.45
CA GLY A 92 17.11 -0.24 20.51
C GLY A 92 17.95 -1.40 21.04
N ARG A 93 17.68 -2.66 20.66
CA ARG A 93 18.17 -3.82 21.47
C ARG A 93 19.12 -4.82 20.81
N PHE A 94 19.49 -4.64 19.54
CA PHE A 94 20.50 -5.50 18.90
C PHE A 94 21.74 -4.70 18.50
N GLY A 95 22.71 -4.68 19.41
CA GLY A 95 24.03 -4.03 19.27
C GLY A 95 24.97 -4.64 18.23
N VAL A 96 24.47 -5.07 17.08
CA VAL A 96 25.33 -5.62 16.02
C VAL A 96 25.91 -4.53 15.12
N LEU A 97 25.32 -3.32 15.10
CA LEU A 97 25.92 -2.14 14.48
C LEU A 97 25.68 -0.87 15.33
N PRO A 98 26.73 -0.22 15.85
CA PRO A 98 26.57 1.04 16.56
C PRO A 98 26.32 2.13 15.52
N ASN A 99 25.07 2.53 15.35
CA ASN A 99 24.81 3.89 14.90
C ASN A 99 23.87 4.59 15.89
N PRO A 100 24.41 5.41 16.80
CA PRO A 100 23.62 6.15 17.78
C PRO A 100 22.63 7.17 17.17
N ARG A 101 22.55 7.29 15.84
CA ARG A 101 21.59 8.15 15.11
C ARG A 101 20.27 7.44 14.71
N ASN A 102 20.10 6.14 15.00
CA ASN A 102 18.97 5.35 14.52
C ASN A 102 17.84 5.10 15.55
N PHE A 103 17.88 5.75 16.72
CA PHE A 103 16.68 5.85 17.55
C PHE A 103 15.70 6.79 16.83
N HIS A 104 14.89 6.23 15.95
CA HIS A 104 13.68 6.92 15.56
C HIS A 104 12.81 6.99 16.81
N PRO A 105 12.42 8.19 17.28
CA PRO A 105 11.41 8.28 18.32
C PRO A 105 10.17 7.50 17.86
N PRO A 106 9.34 6.98 18.78
CA PRO A 106 8.06 6.39 18.43
C PRO A 106 7.32 7.31 17.44
N PRO A 107 6.70 6.76 16.39
CA PRO A 107 5.97 7.58 15.44
C PRO A 107 4.89 8.36 16.20
N TYR A 108 4.63 9.61 15.80
CA TYR A 108 3.60 10.45 16.43
C TYR A 108 2.24 9.73 16.56
N ALA A 109 1.91 8.87 15.59
CA ALA A 109 0.70 8.06 15.61
C ALA A 109 0.62 7.09 16.81
N ALA A 110 1.74 6.60 17.35
CA ALA A 110 1.74 5.66 18.48
C ALA A 110 0.98 6.19 19.70
N ASP A 111 1.04 7.51 19.94
CA ASP A 111 0.37 8.16 21.08
C ASP A 111 -0.99 8.78 20.71
N ASN A 112 -1.36 8.80 19.43
CA ASN A 112 -2.48 9.59 18.93
C ASN A 112 -3.44 8.85 17.98
N TRP A 113 -3.15 7.61 17.61
CA TRP A 113 -3.92 6.84 16.62
C TRP A 113 -5.40 6.67 16.98
N GLU A 114 -5.76 6.72 18.26
CA GLU A 114 -7.15 6.62 18.73
C GLU A 114 -7.97 7.88 18.47
N LYS A 115 -7.34 9.05 18.28
CA LYS A 115 -8.05 10.32 18.10
C LYS A 115 -8.65 10.41 16.70
N ASP A 116 -9.89 10.91 16.61
CA ASP A 116 -10.58 11.07 15.32
C ASP A 116 -9.89 12.08 14.41
N SER A 117 -9.40 13.19 14.99
CA SER A 117 -8.65 14.21 14.25
C SER A 117 -7.38 13.63 13.63
N ASP A 118 -6.65 12.78 14.36
CA ASP A 118 -5.44 12.16 13.82
C ASP A 118 -5.72 11.03 12.83
N PHE A 119 -6.80 10.28 13.02
CA PHE A 119 -7.30 9.36 12.00
C PHE A 119 -7.64 10.11 10.70
N ALA A 120 -8.42 11.19 10.78
CA ALA A 120 -8.81 11.99 9.63
C ALA A 120 -7.59 12.65 8.95
N ARG A 121 -6.64 13.19 9.75
CA ARG A 121 -5.40 13.82 9.26
C ARG A 121 -4.57 12.87 8.38
N GLN A 122 -4.61 11.56 8.63
CA GLN A 122 -3.84 10.59 7.84
C GLN A 122 -4.28 10.53 6.37
N PHE A 123 -5.52 10.89 6.06
CA PHE A 123 -6.02 10.90 4.68
C PHE A 123 -5.46 12.07 3.84
N PHE A 124 -4.88 13.09 4.47
CA PHE A 124 -4.17 14.17 3.78
C PHE A 124 -2.65 14.10 3.93
N CYS A 125 -2.18 13.72 5.12
CA CYS A 125 -0.79 13.84 5.51
C CYS A 125 -0.15 12.50 5.89
N GLY A 126 -0.87 11.40 5.69
CA GLY A 126 -0.38 10.03 5.90
C GLY A 126 0.31 9.48 4.65
N THR A 127 0.25 8.17 4.49
CA THR A 127 0.93 7.45 3.41
C THR A 127 0.10 7.37 2.12
N ASN A 128 -1.23 7.52 2.21
CA ASN A 128 -2.13 7.40 1.06
C ASN A 128 -2.98 8.66 0.78
N PRO A 129 -2.37 9.83 0.56
CA PRO A 129 -3.11 11.10 0.41
C PRO A 129 -3.76 11.27 -0.97
N VAL A 130 -3.93 10.19 -1.73
CA VAL A 130 -4.42 10.21 -3.11
C VAL A 130 -5.86 9.69 -3.25
N MET A 131 -6.46 9.22 -2.16
CA MET A 131 -7.80 8.61 -2.17
C MET A 131 -8.92 9.58 -1.76
N ILE A 132 -8.60 10.65 -1.04
CA ILE A 132 -9.60 11.59 -0.52
C ILE A 132 -10.07 12.55 -1.61
N GLU A 133 -11.38 12.72 -1.73
CA GLU A 133 -12.02 13.56 -2.73
C GLU A 133 -13.04 14.52 -2.09
N VAL A 134 -13.26 15.66 -2.73
CA VAL A 134 -14.39 16.55 -2.42
C VAL A 134 -15.64 15.98 -3.10
N ALA A 135 -16.70 15.79 -2.32
CA ALA A 135 -17.98 15.36 -2.86
C ALA A 135 -18.58 16.50 -3.72
N LYS A 136 -19.04 16.15 -4.92
CA LYS A 136 -19.72 17.03 -5.89
C LYS A 136 -21.20 16.69 -6.00
N ASP A 137 -21.53 15.41 -5.86
CA ASP A 137 -22.88 14.88 -5.83
C ASP A 137 -22.95 13.73 -4.81
N PRO A 138 -23.47 14.00 -3.59
CA PRO A 138 -23.48 13.00 -2.53
C PRO A 138 -24.39 11.81 -2.85
N GLU A 139 -25.38 11.93 -3.74
CA GLU A 139 -26.27 10.81 -4.07
C GLU A 139 -25.62 9.77 -4.98
N THR A 140 -24.68 10.21 -5.83
CA THR A 140 -23.98 9.32 -6.76
C THR A 140 -22.62 8.87 -6.25
N GLN A 141 -21.98 9.66 -5.38
CA GLN A 141 -20.63 9.38 -4.86
C GLN A 141 -20.62 8.72 -3.47
N LEU A 142 -21.70 8.86 -2.70
CA LEU A 142 -21.86 8.14 -1.43
C LEU A 142 -22.92 7.05 -1.58
N SER A 143 -22.94 6.12 -0.62
CA SER A 143 -24.00 5.10 -0.58
C SER A 143 -25.35 5.71 -0.21
N LYS A 144 -26.42 5.05 -0.66
CA LYS A 144 -27.79 5.34 -0.22
C LYS A 144 -27.91 5.33 1.31
N ASN A 145 -27.18 4.46 2.00
CA ASN A 145 -27.25 4.35 3.46
C ASN A 145 -26.65 5.57 4.16
N ILE A 146 -25.51 6.08 3.67
CA ILE A 146 -24.93 7.34 4.19
C ILE A 146 -25.88 8.50 3.90
N VAL A 147 -26.43 8.58 2.69
CA VAL A 147 -27.38 9.65 2.32
C VAL A 147 -28.65 9.61 3.17
N ASN A 148 -29.22 8.43 3.39
CA ASN A 148 -30.40 8.23 4.23
C ASN A 148 -30.11 8.54 5.71
N HIS A 149 -28.92 8.19 6.19
CA HIS A 149 -28.54 8.40 7.60
C HIS A 149 -28.38 9.89 7.96
N PHE A 150 -27.68 10.67 7.12
CA PHE A 150 -27.43 12.09 7.40
C PHE A 150 -28.46 13.04 6.79
N GLY A 151 -29.24 12.56 5.84
CA GLY A 151 -30.24 13.33 5.10
C GLY A 151 -29.64 14.08 3.92
N LYS A 152 -30.30 13.93 2.76
CA LYS A 152 -29.90 14.56 1.49
C LYS A 152 -29.63 16.06 1.61
N ASN A 153 -30.54 16.82 2.23
CA ASN A 153 -30.42 18.28 2.31
C ASN A 153 -29.15 18.73 3.04
N LYS A 154 -28.79 18.04 4.13
CA LYS A 154 -27.59 18.34 4.91
C LYS A 154 -26.32 18.06 4.11
N LEU A 155 -26.27 16.90 3.46
CA LEU A 155 -25.12 16.54 2.63
C LEU A 155 -24.97 17.47 1.43
N GLN A 156 -26.09 17.88 0.83
CA GLN A 156 -26.07 18.85 -0.27
C GLN A 156 -25.55 20.21 0.21
N GLU A 157 -26.00 20.70 1.37
CA GLU A 157 -25.50 21.96 1.94
C GLU A 157 -23.97 21.93 2.18
N LEU A 158 -23.46 20.82 2.72
CA LEU A 158 -22.01 20.63 2.92
C LEU A 158 -21.27 20.56 1.57
N THR A 159 -21.86 19.89 0.58
CA THR A 159 -21.32 19.78 -0.79
C THR A 159 -21.24 21.14 -1.47
N ASP A 160 -22.30 21.94 -1.40
CA ASP A 160 -22.37 23.28 -2.01
C ASP A 160 -21.30 24.22 -1.45
N LYS A 161 -20.88 23.99 -0.19
CA LYS A 161 -19.81 24.73 0.50
C LYS A 161 -18.42 24.09 0.34
N ASN A 162 -18.28 22.99 -0.41
CA ASN A 162 -17.07 22.14 -0.49
C ASN A 162 -16.57 21.61 0.87
N GLN A 163 -17.47 21.50 1.85
CA GLN A 163 -17.16 21.00 3.19
C GLN A 163 -17.36 19.48 3.32
N LEU A 164 -17.96 18.82 2.33
CA LEU A 164 -18.12 17.36 2.32
C LEU A 164 -16.98 16.72 1.54
N LEU A 165 -16.20 15.89 2.20
CA LEU A 165 -15.18 15.05 1.57
C LEU A 165 -15.48 13.58 1.83
N PHE A 166 -14.93 12.71 1.00
CA PHE A 166 -15.09 11.28 1.17
C PHE A 166 -13.90 10.50 0.63
N VAL A 167 -13.82 9.24 1.07
CA VAL A 167 -12.94 8.22 0.51
C VAL A 167 -13.81 6.99 0.26
N SER A 168 -13.72 6.42 -0.94
CA SER A 168 -14.41 5.19 -1.31
C SER A 168 -13.40 4.12 -1.72
N TYR A 169 -13.53 2.93 -1.12
CA TYR A 169 -12.72 1.75 -1.46
C TYR A 169 -13.46 0.81 -2.43
N ASP A 170 -14.00 1.36 -3.53
CA ASP A 170 -14.78 0.58 -4.51
C ASP A 170 -13.95 -0.53 -5.15
N ASP A 171 -12.67 -0.29 -5.42
CA ASP A 171 -11.74 -1.28 -5.97
C ASP A 171 -11.63 -2.55 -5.12
N LEU A 172 -11.90 -2.46 -3.80
CA LEU A 172 -11.90 -3.59 -2.87
C LEU A 172 -13.24 -4.33 -2.82
N ALA A 173 -14.32 -3.73 -3.33
CA ALA A 173 -15.65 -4.34 -3.38
C ALA A 173 -15.74 -5.38 -4.50
N ASP A 174 -15.07 -5.13 -5.62
CA ASP A 174 -15.09 -5.99 -6.81
C ASP A 174 -14.15 -7.20 -6.70
N LEU A 175 -13.27 -7.20 -5.69
CA LEU A 175 -12.47 -8.38 -5.37
C LEU A 175 -13.43 -9.45 -4.87
N LYS A 176 -13.49 -10.60 -5.56
CA LYS A 176 -14.24 -11.83 -5.17
C LYS A 176 -13.90 -12.40 -3.76
N VAL A 177 -13.09 -11.66 -3.01
CA VAL A 177 -12.63 -11.86 -1.64
C VAL A 177 -13.56 -11.17 -0.62
N ASN A 178 -14.48 -10.31 -1.08
CA ASN A 178 -15.34 -9.51 -0.21
C ASN A 178 -16.83 -9.86 -0.41
N PRO A 179 -17.64 -10.10 0.65
CA PRO A 179 -17.30 -10.41 2.04
C PRO A 179 -17.45 -11.92 2.33
N HIS A 180 -16.67 -12.44 3.27
CA HIS A 180 -16.69 -13.83 3.78
C HIS A 180 -16.01 -14.93 2.96
N GLN A 181 -15.45 -14.65 1.78
CA GLN A 181 -14.61 -15.63 1.10
C GLN A 181 -13.16 -15.50 1.54
N MET A 182 -12.75 -16.51 2.31
CA MET A 182 -11.36 -16.92 2.53
C MET A 182 -10.52 -16.52 1.32
N PHE A 183 -9.41 -15.80 1.52
CA PHE A 183 -8.29 -16.04 0.64
C PHE A 183 -7.79 -17.43 1.05
N PRO A 184 -8.02 -18.52 0.30
CA PRO A 184 -7.17 -19.67 0.46
C PRO A 184 -5.79 -19.16 0.06
N LEU A 185 -4.94 -18.84 1.03
CA LEU A 185 -3.52 -18.99 0.78
C LEU A 185 -3.37 -20.45 0.35
N PRO A 186 -2.90 -20.75 -0.86
CA PRO A 186 -2.67 -22.13 -1.26
C PRO A 186 -1.56 -22.67 -0.38
N MET A 187 -1.91 -23.26 0.75
CA MET A 187 -0.99 -24.03 1.58
C MET A 187 -1.23 -25.49 1.21
N ASN A 188 -0.33 -26.00 0.39
CA ASN A 188 -0.16 -27.44 0.26
C ASN A 188 0.33 -27.99 1.60
N ASP A 189 -0.17 -29.18 1.90
CA ASP A 189 0.25 -30.12 2.93
C ASP A 189 -0.07 -29.82 4.41
N GLU A 190 -0.60 -30.85 5.06
CA GLU A 190 -1.09 -30.89 6.44
C GLU A 190 0.07 -30.97 7.46
N SER A 191 1.28 -30.60 7.06
CA SER A 191 2.51 -30.79 7.83
C SER A 191 3.40 -29.57 7.72
N GLY A 192 3.68 -28.89 8.83
CA GLY A 192 4.77 -27.92 8.87
C GLY A 192 6.11 -28.55 8.46
N PRO A 193 7.16 -27.76 8.18
CA PRO A 193 8.49 -28.25 7.77
C PRO A 193 9.08 -29.32 8.70
N ASP A 194 8.61 -29.37 9.94
CA ASP A 194 9.05 -30.29 11.00
C ASP A 194 8.10 -31.47 11.24
N GLY A 195 7.08 -31.68 10.39
CA GLY A 195 6.06 -32.72 10.55
C GLY A 195 5.05 -32.45 11.69
N GLY A 196 5.09 -31.26 12.28
CA GLY A 196 4.08 -30.78 13.22
C GLY A 196 2.80 -30.30 12.53
N PRO A 197 1.68 -30.14 13.26
CA PRO A 197 0.46 -29.58 12.68
C PRO A 197 0.75 -28.22 12.07
N ALA A 198 0.27 -27.99 10.85
CA ALA A 198 0.36 -26.68 10.21
C ALA A 198 -0.15 -25.59 11.18
N PRO A 199 0.52 -24.42 11.27
CA PRO A 199 0.02 -23.30 12.06
C PRO A 199 -1.45 -23.07 11.72
N GLN A 200 -2.31 -22.89 12.73
CA GLN A 200 -3.71 -22.54 12.51
C GLN A 200 -3.75 -21.16 11.83
N VAL A 201 -3.70 -21.12 10.50
CA VAL A 201 -3.74 -19.88 9.74
C VAL A 201 -5.18 -19.38 9.75
N HIS A 202 -5.46 -18.41 10.60
CA HIS A 202 -6.77 -17.78 10.62
C HIS A 202 -7.03 -17.06 9.29
N PRO A 203 -8.24 -17.17 8.73
CA PRO A 203 -8.61 -16.42 7.53
C PRO A 203 -8.47 -14.92 7.78
N LYS A 204 -7.89 -14.21 6.82
CA LYS A 204 -7.79 -12.74 6.83
C LYS A 204 -9.00 -12.17 6.12
N PHE A 205 -9.56 -11.10 6.68
CA PHE A 205 -10.70 -10.39 6.13
C PHE A 205 -10.36 -8.91 5.97
N PHE A 206 -10.95 -8.27 4.97
CA PHE A 206 -10.95 -6.83 4.83
C PHE A 206 -12.32 -6.36 4.32
N TYR A 207 -12.64 -5.12 4.63
CA TYR A 207 -13.86 -4.45 4.18
C TYR A 207 -13.58 -3.59 2.95
N ALA A 208 -14.64 -3.12 2.31
CA ALA A 208 -14.57 -2.08 1.28
C ALA A 208 -15.33 -0.85 1.77
N PRO A 209 -14.76 -0.03 2.68
CA PRO A 209 -15.52 1.03 3.30
C PRO A 209 -15.83 2.22 2.38
N ILE A 210 -16.79 3.04 2.82
CA ILE A 210 -16.95 4.44 2.43
C ILE A 210 -16.79 5.27 3.71
N VAL A 211 -15.94 6.29 3.66
CA VAL A 211 -15.73 7.22 4.76
C VAL A 211 -16.15 8.61 4.31
N ALA A 212 -17.06 9.24 5.03
CA ALA A 212 -17.44 10.63 4.81
C ALA A 212 -16.80 11.51 5.90
N PHE A 213 -16.35 12.69 5.49
CA PHE A 213 -15.71 13.69 6.33
C PHE A 213 -16.39 15.05 6.17
N THR A 214 -16.28 15.87 7.21
CA THR A 214 -16.58 17.30 7.15
C THR A 214 -15.32 18.10 7.36
N TYR A 215 -15.13 19.14 6.55
CA TYR A 215 -14.04 20.08 6.71
C TYR A 215 -14.55 21.45 7.18
N ASP A 216 -14.02 21.90 8.31
CA ASP A 216 -14.28 23.20 8.90
C ASP A 216 -13.19 24.18 8.44
N TYR A 217 -13.53 25.05 7.48
CA TYR A 217 -12.60 26.04 6.94
C TYR A 217 -12.18 27.11 7.96
N ASP A 218 -13.00 27.39 8.98
CA ASP A 218 -12.67 28.40 9.98
C ASP A 218 -11.65 27.87 10.99
N LYS A 219 -11.70 26.56 11.28
CA LYS A 219 -10.76 25.88 12.19
C LYS A 219 -9.59 25.20 11.50
N ASP A 220 -9.66 25.02 10.18
CA ASP A 220 -8.72 24.20 9.41
C ASP A 220 -8.66 22.75 9.92
N GLU A 221 -9.84 22.17 10.21
CA GLU A 221 -9.98 20.85 10.82
C GLU A 221 -10.83 19.91 9.94
N LEU A 222 -10.34 18.69 9.74
CA LEU A 222 -11.07 17.60 9.11
C LEU A 222 -11.60 16.64 10.17
N ASP A 223 -12.90 16.44 10.18
CA ASP A 223 -13.59 15.54 11.09
C ASP A 223 -14.27 14.38 10.36
N VAL A 224 -14.32 13.22 11.01
CA VAL A 224 -15.04 12.05 10.48
C VAL A 224 -16.54 12.26 10.68
N LEU A 225 -17.29 12.34 9.58
CA LEU A 225 -18.75 12.45 9.62
C LEU A 225 -19.40 11.08 9.88
N GLY A 226 -18.97 10.06 9.15
CA GLY A 226 -19.48 8.70 9.28
C GLY A 226 -18.74 7.69 8.42
N ILE A 227 -18.84 6.42 8.80
CA ILE A 227 -18.17 5.30 8.12
C ILE A 227 -19.22 4.25 7.80
N GLN A 228 -19.21 3.71 6.59
CA GLN A 228 -19.90 2.48 6.21
C GLN A 228 -18.84 1.45 5.84
N LEU A 229 -18.84 0.28 6.48
CA LEU A 229 -17.82 -0.76 6.22
C LEU A 229 -18.19 -1.67 5.04
N GLU A 230 -19.45 -2.05 4.94
CA GLU A 230 -19.95 -3.02 3.96
C GLU A 230 -20.62 -2.33 2.78
N ARG A 231 -20.74 -3.02 1.64
CA ARG A 231 -21.35 -2.48 0.41
C ARG A 231 -22.79 -2.93 0.17
N THR A 232 -23.40 -3.62 1.13
CA THR A 232 -24.80 -4.07 1.02
C THR A 232 -25.78 -2.93 1.23
N ASP A 233 -26.98 -3.07 0.66
CA ASP A 233 -28.06 -2.07 0.77
C ASP A 233 -28.56 -1.88 2.22
N ASP A 234 -28.29 -2.81 3.13
CA ASP A 234 -28.66 -2.76 4.55
C ASP A 234 -27.47 -2.45 5.48
N ALA A 235 -26.28 -2.18 4.92
CA ALA A 235 -25.07 -1.89 5.68
C ALA A 235 -25.26 -0.71 6.65
N ARG A 236 -24.82 -0.90 7.90
CA ARG A 236 -24.87 0.12 8.95
C ARG A 236 -23.90 1.28 8.66
N VAL A 237 -24.36 2.50 8.92
CA VAL A 237 -23.51 3.69 9.02
C VAL A 237 -23.12 3.90 10.48
N TYR A 238 -21.82 3.88 10.73
CA TYR A 238 -21.19 4.06 12.03
C TYR A 238 -20.80 5.53 12.21
N THR A 239 -21.09 6.08 13.38
CA THR A 239 -20.69 7.44 13.76
C THR A 239 -20.16 7.42 15.18
N LYS A 240 -19.32 8.40 15.54
CA LYS A 240 -18.84 8.57 16.91
C LYS A 240 -19.96 8.58 17.96
N ASN A 241 -21.13 9.12 17.62
CA ASN A 241 -22.26 9.27 18.55
C ASN A 241 -23.17 8.03 18.60
N THR A 242 -23.12 7.15 17.60
CA THR A 242 -23.97 5.95 17.51
C THR A 242 -23.23 4.67 17.87
N CYS A 243 -21.93 4.76 18.16
CA CYS A 243 -21.06 3.65 18.52
C CYS A 243 -20.56 3.78 19.95
N GLY A 244 -20.36 2.64 20.62
CA GLY A 244 -19.52 2.62 21.81
C GLY A 244 -18.05 2.87 21.45
N GLU A 245 -17.25 3.32 22.40
CA GLU A 245 -15.83 3.67 22.18
C GLU A 245 -15.03 2.56 21.49
N ASN A 246 -15.13 1.33 22.00
CA ASN A 246 -14.44 0.16 21.43
C ASN A 246 -14.95 -0.19 20.02
N GLU A 247 -16.25 -0.05 19.76
CA GLU A 247 -16.82 -0.29 18.43
C GLU A 247 -16.31 0.75 17.43
N TRP A 248 -16.27 2.02 17.82
CA TRP A 248 -15.77 3.10 16.97
C TRP A 248 -14.28 2.93 16.63
N ILE A 249 -13.46 2.56 17.61
CA ILE A 249 -12.05 2.22 17.38
C ILE A 249 -11.93 1.04 16.39
N ALA A 250 -12.70 -0.03 16.60
CA ALA A 250 -12.67 -1.19 15.71
C ALA A 250 -13.06 -0.82 14.26
N VAL A 251 -14.09 0.00 14.08
CA VAL A 251 -14.51 0.50 12.75
C VAL A 251 -13.38 1.28 12.08
N LYS A 252 -12.71 2.19 12.80
CA LYS A 252 -11.56 2.93 12.25
C LYS A 252 -10.40 2.00 11.88
N CYS A 253 -10.12 0.98 12.68
CA CYS A 253 -9.11 -0.03 12.36
C CYS A 253 -9.43 -0.77 11.05
N GLN A 254 -10.70 -1.11 10.79
CA GLN A 254 -11.10 -1.75 9.53
C GLN A 254 -10.92 -0.83 8.32
N VAL A 255 -11.19 0.47 8.48
CA VAL A 255 -10.88 1.46 7.44
C VAL A 255 -9.38 1.53 7.18
N THR A 256 -8.56 1.62 8.23
CA THR A 256 -7.09 1.67 8.08
C THR A 256 -6.56 0.40 7.40
N ALA A 257 -7.15 -0.77 7.68
CA ALA A 257 -6.80 -2.01 7.00
C ALA A 257 -7.10 -1.96 5.49
N ALA A 258 -8.27 -1.44 5.10
CA ALA A 258 -8.62 -1.21 3.71
C ALA A 258 -7.68 -0.19 3.03
N ASP A 259 -7.43 0.95 3.68
CA ASP A 259 -6.53 1.99 3.19
C ASP A 259 -5.11 1.46 2.97
N THR A 260 -4.61 0.67 3.92
CA THR A 260 -3.26 0.09 3.84
C THR A 260 -3.14 -0.87 2.66
N ASN A 261 -4.18 -1.67 2.37
CA ASN A 261 -4.18 -2.56 1.21
C ASN A 261 -4.16 -1.76 -0.10
N MET A 262 -4.99 -0.72 -0.22
CA MET A 262 -4.97 0.15 -1.40
C MET A 262 -3.65 0.90 -1.53
N HIS A 263 -3.12 1.41 -0.43
CA HIS A 263 -1.84 2.09 -0.41
C HIS A 263 -0.72 1.19 -0.94
N GLU A 264 -0.52 0.02 -0.33
CA GLU A 264 0.64 -0.81 -0.67
C GLU A 264 0.53 -1.39 -2.08
N TRP A 265 -0.64 -1.92 -2.47
CA TRP A 265 -0.81 -2.57 -3.76
C TRP A 265 -0.98 -1.60 -4.92
N VAL A 266 -1.80 -0.57 -4.73
CA VAL A 266 -2.22 0.33 -5.82
C VAL A 266 -1.38 1.60 -5.80
N SER A 267 -1.47 2.41 -4.75
CA SER A 267 -0.82 3.73 -4.72
C SER A 267 0.71 3.64 -4.75
N HIS A 268 1.29 2.68 -4.04
CA HIS A 268 2.72 2.48 -3.91
C HIS A 268 3.25 1.52 -4.97
N LEU A 269 3.00 0.21 -4.85
CA LEU A 269 3.58 -0.78 -5.75
C LEU A 269 3.11 -0.59 -7.20
N GLY A 270 1.81 -0.45 -7.42
CA GLY A 270 1.23 -0.27 -8.76
C GLY A 270 1.64 1.06 -9.41
N ASN A 271 1.22 2.18 -8.81
CA ASN A 271 1.29 3.50 -9.41
C ASN A 271 2.68 4.16 -9.36
N THR A 272 3.61 3.64 -8.54
CA THR A 272 5.00 4.12 -8.54
C THR A 272 5.97 3.11 -9.13
N HIS A 273 6.05 1.90 -8.58
CA HIS A 273 7.05 0.93 -9.00
C HIS A 273 6.74 0.37 -10.38
N PHE A 274 5.57 -0.27 -10.54
CA PHE A 274 5.20 -0.96 -11.75
C PHE A 274 4.86 -0.02 -12.90
N ALA A 275 4.11 1.05 -12.65
CA ALA A 275 3.80 2.04 -13.68
C ALA A 275 5.05 2.71 -14.27
N MET A 276 6.09 2.93 -13.46
CA MET A 276 7.32 3.58 -13.94
C MET A 276 8.26 2.64 -14.69
N GLU A 277 8.28 1.33 -14.41
CA GLU A 277 9.24 0.39 -15.01
C GLU A 277 9.24 0.41 -16.55
N PRO A 278 8.10 0.35 -17.26
CA PRO A 278 8.08 0.44 -18.73
C PRO A 278 8.72 1.72 -19.28
N HIS A 279 8.48 2.85 -18.60
CA HIS A 279 9.05 4.14 -18.96
C HIS A 279 10.57 4.16 -18.81
N ILE A 280 11.09 3.53 -17.75
CA ILE A 280 12.53 3.43 -17.49
C ILE A 280 13.21 2.59 -18.58
N ILE A 281 12.58 1.47 -18.97
CA ILE A 281 13.06 0.63 -20.06
C ILE A 281 13.04 1.42 -21.38
N ALA A 282 11.97 2.16 -21.67
CA ALA A 282 11.86 3.00 -22.87
C ALA A 282 12.95 4.09 -22.90
N ILE A 283 13.19 4.79 -21.80
CA ILE A 283 14.27 5.79 -21.65
C ILE A 283 15.64 5.15 -21.95
N TYR A 284 15.89 3.94 -21.45
CA TYR A 284 17.13 3.22 -21.70
C TYR A 284 17.25 2.76 -23.16
N ASN A 285 16.17 2.28 -23.76
CA ASN A 285 16.19 1.75 -25.13
C ASN A 285 16.22 2.84 -26.20
N THR A 286 15.72 4.03 -25.90
CA THR A 286 15.64 5.14 -26.86
C THR A 286 16.69 6.21 -26.58
N LEU A 287 16.57 6.92 -25.45
CA LEU A 287 17.37 8.11 -25.15
C LEU A 287 18.84 7.79 -24.93
N ARG A 288 19.16 6.71 -24.21
CA ARG A 288 20.56 6.28 -24.02
C ARG A 288 21.22 5.90 -25.34
N GLN A 289 20.53 5.15 -26.19
CA GLN A 289 21.08 4.69 -27.47
C GLN A 289 21.37 5.87 -28.40
N ALA A 290 20.50 6.88 -28.38
CA ALA A 290 20.69 8.13 -29.09
C ALA A 290 21.73 9.06 -28.43
N ARG A 291 22.28 8.71 -27.25
CA ARG A 291 23.12 9.58 -26.40
C ARG A 291 22.44 10.93 -26.13
N HIS A 292 21.12 10.90 -25.98
CA HIS A 292 20.31 12.10 -25.79
C HIS A 292 20.61 12.73 -24.42
N PRO A 293 20.81 14.06 -24.31
CA PRO A 293 21.13 14.72 -23.05
C PRO A 293 20.13 14.42 -21.90
N LEU A 294 18.84 14.28 -22.22
CA LEU A 294 17.80 13.91 -21.25
C LEU A 294 18.08 12.58 -20.53
N TYR A 295 18.78 11.64 -21.16
CA TYR A 295 19.18 10.40 -20.49
C TYR A 295 20.08 10.68 -19.28
N THR A 296 20.99 11.65 -19.37
CA THR A 296 21.89 12.01 -18.27
C THR A 296 21.13 12.55 -17.06
N PHE A 297 20.05 13.29 -17.30
CA PHE A 297 19.17 13.81 -16.26
C PHE A 297 18.31 12.70 -15.65
N LEU A 298 17.57 11.95 -16.49
CA LEU A 298 16.59 10.95 -16.06
C LEU A 298 17.23 9.71 -15.42
N ARG A 299 18.44 9.31 -15.84
CA ARG A 299 19.09 8.11 -15.29
C ARG A 299 19.34 8.19 -13.77
N GLN A 300 19.39 9.38 -13.18
CA GLN A 300 19.60 9.54 -11.75
C GLN A 300 18.33 9.23 -10.95
N THR A 301 17.16 9.66 -11.46
CA THR A 301 15.87 9.44 -10.80
C THR A 301 15.34 8.03 -11.00
N THR A 302 15.75 7.33 -12.07
CA THR A 302 15.27 5.98 -12.42
C THR A 302 16.24 4.84 -12.09
N ARG A 303 17.40 5.17 -11.49
CA ARG A 303 18.54 4.26 -11.38
C ARG A 303 18.20 2.91 -10.74
N ASP A 304 17.46 2.97 -9.64
CA ASP A 304 17.31 1.86 -8.70
C ASP A 304 16.02 1.07 -8.88
N THR A 305 15.03 1.62 -9.59
CA THR A 305 13.69 1.05 -9.73
C THR A 305 13.71 -0.32 -10.37
N LEU A 306 14.48 -0.54 -11.45
CA LEU A 306 14.51 -1.86 -12.12
C LEU A 306 15.01 -2.97 -11.20
N MET A 307 16.01 -2.68 -10.35
CA MET A 307 16.52 -3.66 -9.38
C MET A 307 15.56 -3.87 -8.22
N LEU A 308 14.92 -2.81 -7.74
CA LEU A 308 13.88 -2.92 -6.71
C LEU A 308 12.71 -3.76 -7.20
N ASN A 309 12.22 -3.51 -8.41
CA ASN A 309 11.06 -4.21 -8.95
C ASN A 309 11.38 -5.67 -9.27
N TRP A 310 12.55 -5.94 -9.86
CA TRP A 310 13.00 -7.31 -10.08
C TRP A 310 13.09 -8.10 -8.77
N GLY A 311 13.72 -7.53 -7.74
CA GLY A 311 13.76 -8.13 -6.40
C GLY A 311 12.38 -8.29 -5.77
N GLY A 312 11.56 -7.24 -5.82
CA GLY A 312 10.21 -7.21 -5.24
C GLY A 312 9.26 -8.24 -5.86
N ARG A 313 9.36 -8.51 -7.16
CA ARG A 313 8.60 -9.58 -7.81
C ARG A 313 8.91 -10.97 -7.26
N MET A 314 10.13 -11.19 -6.77
CA MET A 314 10.57 -12.49 -6.25
C MET A 314 10.38 -12.63 -4.74
N SER A 315 10.18 -11.53 -4.00
CA SER A 315 10.20 -11.56 -2.53
C SER A 315 9.06 -10.83 -1.84
N LEU A 316 8.35 -9.92 -2.53
CA LEU A 316 7.30 -9.08 -1.93
C LEU A 316 5.93 -9.33 -2.57
N ALA A 317 5.89 -9.42 -3.90
CA ALA A 317 4.66 -9.60 -4.68
C ALA A 317 4.46 -11.05 -5.18
N SER A 318 5.41 -11.94 -4.90
CA SER A 318 5.27 -13.37 -5.19
C SER A 318 4.35 -14.04 -4.17
N ILE A 319 3.74 -15.16 -4.55
CA ILE A 319 3.19 -16.10 -3.57
C ILE A 319 4.35 -16.50 -2.66
N GLY A 320 4.17 -16.35 -1.35
CA GLY A 320 5.17 -16.73 -0.35
C GLY A 320 5.50 -18.23 -0.43
N PRO A 321 6.59 -18.67 0.22
CA PRO A 321 6.90 -20.09 0.36
C PRO A 321 5.77 -20.87 1.03
#